data_AF-G0ESJ4-F1
#
_entry.id   AF-G0ESJ4-F1
#
_cell.length_a   1.000
_cell.length_b   1.000
_cell.length_c   1.000
_cell.angle_alpha   90.00
_cell.angle_beta   90.00
_cell.angle_gamma   90.00
#
_symmetry.space_group_name_H-M   'P 1'
#
loop_
_entity.id
_entity.type
_entity.pdbx_description
1 polymer ?
#
loop_
_entity_poly.entity_id
_entity_poly.type
_entity_poly.pdbx_seq_one_letter_code
_entity_poly.pdbx_strand_id
1 'polypeptide(L)'
;MQWEVVIGLETHAQLSTASKIFSGTSTAFGAEANTQASPVDLALPGVLPVLNKGAVERAIQFGLAIGATIAPRSIFARKNYFYPDLPKGYQISQYEIPVVQGGTISIQVEGKKGEFYEKTVNLTRAHLEEDAGKSLHEDFAGMTGIDLNRAGTPLLEIVTEPDMRSAAEAVAYAKTLHSLVVWLGICDGNMQEGSFRCDANVSVRPLGQKEFGTRREIKNLNSFRFLQQAIEYEVQWQIAEIEDGRKIQQATVLFDPDTGETRAMRTKEDAHDYRYFPDPDLMPLEIDAGWVDRVRGELPELPAAMQARFVSQYGLSAYDATTLTATKAFAAYYEAVVADAGAANAKPAANWLMGDVASQLNREGIAIDAAPVTPAQLAKLLTRIADGTVSNNTAKKDVFPAMWAGEHGGDADAIIAAKGLKQMSDSGELEKIIDDVLAANAKSVEEFRAGKEKAFNALVGQAMKATKGKANPAQVNELLKKKLG
;
A
#
# COMPACT_ATOMS: atom_id res chain seq x y z
N MET A 1 -18.43 6.94 -33.04
CA MET A 1 -18.44 8.32 -32.46
C MET A 1 -17.30 8.46 -31.45
N GLN A 2 -16.98 9.64 -30.92
CA GLN A 2 -16.10 9.73 -29.74
C GLN A 2 -16.95 9.62 -28.46
N TRP A 3 -16.54 8.73 -27.56
CA TRP A 3 -17.24 8.42 -26.31
C TRP A 3 -16.44 8.92 -25.11
N GLU A 4 -17.13 9.45 -24.12
CA GLU A 4 -16.61 9.74 -22.79
C GLU A 4 -17.09 8.66 -21.83
N VAL A 5 -16.16 8.12 -21.05
CA VAL A 5 -16.43 7.14 -19.99
C VAL A 5 -16.65 7.89 -18.68
N VAL A 6 -17.61 7.48 -17.87
CA VAL A 6 -17.89 8.04 -16.55
C VAL A 6 -17.90 6.90 -15.54
N ILE A 7 -17.02 6.98 -14.55
CA ILE A 7 -16.84 5.94 -13.53
C ILE A 7 -16.95 6.57 -12.14
N GLY A 8 -17.71 5.92 -11.26
CA GLY A 8 -17.68 6.10 -9.82
C GLY A 8 -17.38 4.77 -9.13
N LEU A 9 -16.75 4.82 -7.96
CA LEU A 9 -16.41 3.62 -7.19
C LEU A 9 -17.09 3.64 -5.82
N GLU A 10 -17.50 2.46 -5.38
CA GLU A 10 -18.02 2.19 -4.05
C GLU A 10 -17.07 1.17 -3.42
N THR A 11 -16.35 1.59 -2.39
CA THR A 11 -15.32 0.76 -1.75
C THR A 11 -15.73 0.43 -0.32
N HIS A 12 -15.70 -0.84 0.04
CA HIS A 12 -15.92 -1.29 1.41
C HIS A 12 -14.58 -1.65 2.04
N ALA A 13 -14.21 -0.92 3.09
CA ALA A 13 -13.02 -1.20 3.90
C ALA A 13 -13.45 -1.78 5.25
N GLN A 14 -13.00 -3.00 5.55
CA GLN A 14 -13.18 -3.64 6.84
C GLN A 14 -12.28 -2.98 7.87
N LEU A 15 -12.88 -2.47 8.95
CA LEU A 15 -12.16 -1.69 9.95
C LEU A 15 -11.44 -2.61 10.94
N SER A 16 -10.14 -2.39 11.10
CA SER A 16 -9.24 -3.14 11.99
C SER A 16 -9.51 -2.84 13.46
N THR A 17 -10.63 -3.31 13.99
CA THR A 17 -11.09 -3.17 15.37
C THR A 17 -11.00 -4.52 16.08
N ALA A 18 -10.89 -4.55 17.41
CA ALA A 18 -10.82 -5.82 18.16
C ALA A 18 -12.20 -6.50 18.30
N SER A 19 -13.28 -5.72 18.31
CA SER A 19 -14.66 -6.22 18.41
C SER A 19 -15.51 -5.71 17.26
N LYS A 20 -16.62 -6.39 16.99
CA LYS A 20 -17.61 -6.03 15.98
C LYS A 20 -18.24 -4.64 16.22
N ILE A 21 -18.96 -4.13 15.22
CA ILE A 21 -19.48 -2.74 15.26
C ILE A 21 -20.64 -2.57 16.23
N PHE A 22 -21.45 -3.62 16.41
CA PHE A 22 -22.64 -3.59 17.28
C PHE A 22 -22.64 -4.67 18.37
N SER A 23 -21.59 -5.50 18.45
CA SER A 23 -21.46 -6.58 19.43
C SER A 23 -20.03 -6.69 19.98
N GLY A 24 -19.87 -7.40 21.10
CA GLY A 24 -18.57 -7.60 21.75
C GLY A 24 -17.71 -8.71 21.14
N THR A 25 -18.15 -9.34 20.06
CA THR A 25 -17.48 -10.50 19.46
C THR A 25 -16.23 -10.09 18.68
N SER A 26 -15.24 -10.99 18.62
CA SER A 26 -14.02 -10.81 17.84
C SER A 26 -14.28 -10.62 16.34
N THR A 27 -13.38 -9.91 15.68
CA THR A 27 -13.29 -9.71 14.21
C THR A 27 -12.13 -10.49 13.58
N ALA A 28 -11.37 -11.25 14.39
CA ALA A 28 -10.17 -11.93 13.92
C ALA A 28 -10.50 -12.98 12.86
N PHE A 29 -9.85 -12.89 11.70
CA PHE A 29 -10.03 -13.82 10.59
C PHE A 29 -9.55 -15.26 10.92
N GLY A 30 -10.11 -16.24 10.21
CA GLY A 30 -9.64 -17.64 10.24
C GLY A 30 -10.21 -18.53 11.35
N ALA A 31 -11.18 -18.05 12.13
CA ALA A 31 -11.86 -18.87 13.14
C ALA A 31 -12.75 -19.96 12.52
N GLU A 32 -13.03 -21.02 13.29
CA GLU A 32 -14.01 -22.05 12.91
C GLU A 32 -15.40 -21.43 12.72
N ALA A 33 -16.16 -21.93 11.75
CA ALA A 33 -17.47 -21.39 11.37
C ALA A 33 -18.40 -21.18 12.58
N ASN A 34 -19.06 -20.02 12.62
CA ASN A 34 -20.01 -19.62 13.67
C ASN A 34 -19.47 -19.59 15.12
N THR A 35 -18.14 -19.64 15.35
CA THR A 35 -17.55 -19.48 16.70
C THR A 35 -17.37 -18.02 17.13
N GLN A 36 -17.45 -17.09 16.18
CA GLN A 36 -17.42 -15.65 16.39
C GLN A 36 -18.80 -15.03 16.15
N ALA A 37 -19.86 -15.64 16.66
CA ALA A 37 -21.23 -15.10 16.60
C ALA A 37 -21.89 -15.09 17.98
N SER A 38 -22.16 -13.90 18.50
CA SER A 38 -22.93 -13.68 19.73
C SER A 38 -24.45 -13.67 19.47
N PRO A 39 -25.31 -13.65 20.50
CA PRO A 39 -26.75 -13.43 20.33
C PRO A 39 -27.13 -12.22 19.45
N VAL A 40 -26.35 -11.14 19.51
CA VAL A 40 -26.56 -9.94 18.67
C VAL A 40 -26.27 -10.25 17.21
N ASP A 41 -25.17 -10.95 16.94
CA ASP A 41 -24.75 -11.31 15.57
C ASP A 41 -25.71 -12.34 14.97
N LEU A 42 -26.24 -13.26 15.78
CA LEU A 42 -27.27 -14.23 15.40
C LEU A 42 -28.68 -13.63 15.28
N ALA A 43 -28.85 -12.34 15.62
CA ALA A 43 -30.13 -11.64 15.64
C ALA A 43 -31.21 -12.33 16.49
N LEU A 44 -30.84 -12.83 17.68
CA LEU A 44 -31.81 -13.47 18.57
C LEU A 44 -32.88 -12.47 19.06
N PRO A 45 -34.12 -12.90 19.32
CA PRO A 45 -35.17 -12.01 19.80
C PRO A 45 -34.78 -11.29 21.11
N GLY A 46 -34.94 -9.96 21.13
CA GLY A 46 -34.70 -9.12 22.31
C GLY A 46 -33.27 -8.56 22.46
N VAL A 47 -32.36 -8.86 21.52
CA VAL A 47 -31.02 -8.27 21.50
C VAL A 47 -31.04 -6.83 20.97
N LEU A 48 -30.07 -6.01 21.39
CA LEU A 48 -29.91 -4.63 20.94
C LEU A 48 -28.47 -4.37 20.48
N PRO A 49 -28.28 -3.54 19.44
CA PRO A 49 -26.95 -3.15 18.97
C PRO A 49 -26.30 -2.12 19.91
N VAL A 50 -24.98 -2.23 20.10
CA VAL A 50 -24.19 -1.22 20.84
C VAL A 50 -23.00 -0.77 20.01
N LEU A 51 -23.01 0.49 19.59
CA LEU A 51 -22.00 1.04 18.68
C LEU A 51 -20.57 0.99 19.24
N ASN A 52 -19.64 0.51 18.42
CA ASN A 52 -18.22 0.44 18.70
C ASN A 52 -17.54 1.81 18.52
N LYS A 53 -17.02 2.37 19.62
CA LYS A 53 -16.28 3.64 19.62
C LYS A 53 -15.06 3.62 18.69
N GLY A 54 -14.33 2.51 18.63
CA GLY A 54 -13.14 2.36 17.79
C GLY A 54 -13.45 2.35 16.29
N ALA A 55 -14.66 1.94 15.89
CA ALA A 55 -15.11 2.05 14.51
C ALA A 55 -15.36 3.53 14.13
N VAL A 56 -15.99 4.29 15.02
CA VAL A 56 -16.20 5.74 14.85
C VAL A 56 -14.87 6.49 14.74
N GLU A 57 -13.91 6.19 15.61
CA GLU A 57 -12.58 6.82 15.57
C GLU A 57 -11.87 6.57 14.23
N ARG A 58 -11.96 5.36 13.67
CA ARG A 58 -11.38 5.05 12.35
C ARG A 58 -12.06 5.79 11.20
N ALA A 59 -13.38 5.94 11.26
CA ALA A 59 -14.11 6.77 10.29
C ALA A 59 -13.68 8.24 10.37
N ILE A 60 -13.51 8.78 11.59
CA ILE A 60 -12.99 10.14 11.79
C ILE A 60 -11.56 10.26 11.25
N GLN A 61 -10.67 9.31 11.57
CA GLN A 61 -9.28 9.29 11.05
C GLN A 61 -9.26 9.33 9.53
N PHE A 62 -10.08 8.49 8.87
CA PHE A 62 -10.21 8.51 7.42
C PHE A 62 -10.67 9.87 6.90
N GLY A 63 -11.76 10.41 7.45
CA GLY A 63 -12.30 11.69 7.01
C GLY A 63 -11.31 12.85 7.18
N LEU A 64 -10.55 12.88 8.28
CA LEU A 64 -9.48 13.86 8.48
C LEU A 64 -8.35 13.71 7.45
N ALA A 65 -7.98 12.49 7.11
CA ALA A 65 -6.89 12.21 6.17
C ALA A 65 -7.20 12.65 4.73
N ILE A 66 -8.47 12.63 4.33
CA ILE A 66 -8.93 13.07 3.00
C ILE A 66 -9.45 14.51 2.98
N GLY A 67 -9.27 15.27 4.07
CA GLY A 67 -9.76 16.64 4.19
C GLY A 67 -11.28 16.78 4.12
N ALA A 68 -12.02 15.74 4.51
CA ALA A 68 -13.49 15.75 4.53
C ALA A 68 -14.04 16.49 5.76
N THR A 69 -15.34 16.79 5.70
CA THR A 69 -16.08 17.31 6.84
C THR A 69 -16.56 16.14 7.71
N ILE A 70 -16.21 16.16 9.00
CA ILE A 70 -16.76 15.23 9.98
C ILE A 70 -18.10 15.79 10.48
N ALA A 71 -19.17 15.02 10.35
CA ALA A 71 -20.48 15.47 10.79
C ALA A 71 -20.51 15.58 12.33
N PRO A 72 -20.93 16.71 12.92
CA PRO A 72 -21.01 16.84 14.38
C PRO A 72 -22.10 15.94 14.99
N ARG A 73 -23.01 15.46 14.15
CA ARG A 73 -24.09 14.52 14.48
C ARG A 73 -24.25 13.56 13.32
N SER A 74 -24.44 12.28 13.60
CA SER A 74 -24.64 11.23 12.59
C SER A 74 -25.76 10.27 13.01
N ILE A 75 -26.48 9.71 12.04
CA ILE A 75 -27.68 8.88 12.29
C ILE A 75 -27.51 7.54 11.59
N PHE A 76 -27.57 6.46 12.36
CA PHE A 76 -27.68 5.11 11.83
C PHE A 76 -29.10 4.84 11.33
N ALA A 77 -29.21 4.08 10.25
CA ALA A 77 -30.45 3.72 9.59
C ALA A 77 -30.45 2.24 9.25
N ARG A 78 -31.64 1.66 9.14
CA ARG A 78 -31.83 0.27 8.70
C ARG A 78 -32.01 0.22 7.19
N LYS A 79 -31.12 -0.49 6.51
CA LYS A 79 -31.24 -0.89 5.10
C LYS A 79 -31.90 -2.27 5.07
N ASN A 80 -33.19 -2.34 4.76
CA ASN A 80 -33.99 -3.56 4.90
C ASN A 80 -33.92 -4.42 3.64
N TYR A 81 -33.38 -5.63 3.76
CA TYR A 81 -33.41 -6.66 2.72
C TYR A 81 -33.25 -8.05 3.35
N PHE A 82 -33.85 -9.06 2.74
CA PHE A 82 -33.79 -10.43 3.25
C PHE A 82 -32.73 -11.22 2.47
N TYR A 83 -31.73 -11.71 3.18
CA TYR A 83 -30.76 -12.64 2.63
C TYR A 83 -30.22 -13.55 3.75
N PRO A 84 -29.91 -14.84 3.50
CA PRO A 84 -29.54 -15.79 4.56
C PRO A 84 -28.32 -15.40 5.41
N ASP A 85 -27.37 -14.65 4.84
CA ASP A 85 -26.19 -14.17 5.56
C ASP A 85 -26.42 -12.87 6.37
N LEU A 86 -27.63 -12.31 6.30
CA LEU A 86 -28.04 -11.12 7.03
C LEU A 86 -29.15 -11.48 8.04
N PRO A 87 -28.79 -11.95 9.24
CA PRO A 87 -29.72 -12.58 10.17
C PRO A 87 -30.82 -11.65 10.68
N LYS A 88 -30.57 -10.33 10.73
CA LYS A 88 -31.54 -9.33 11.20
C LYS A 88 -32.66 -9.04 10.19
N GLY A 89 -32.49 -9.42 8.91
CA GLY A 89 -33.37 -8.97 7.82
C GLY A 89 -33.24 -7.48 7.48
N TYR A 90 -32.25 -6.81 8.07
CA TYR A 90 -31.80 -5.46 7.75
C TYR A 90 -30.33 -5.31 8.14
N GLN A 91 -29.62 -4.46 7.41
CA GLN A 91 -28.25 -4.05 7.70
C GLN A 91 -28.32 -2.67 8.37
N ILE A 92 -27.65 -2.53 9.52
CA ILE A 92 -27.47 -1.22 10.13
C ILE A 92 -26.34 -0.50 9.38
N SER A 93 -26.68 0.63 8.76
CA SER A 93 -25.81 1.47 7.96
C SER A 93 -26.10 2.95 8.27
N GLN A 94 -25.66 3.88 7.45
CA GLN A 94 -26.01 5.31 7.57
C GLN A 94 -26.59 5.79 6.25
N TYR A 95 -27.62 6.64 6.29
CA TYR A 95 -28.26 7.11 5.06
C TYR A 95 -28.15 8.62 4.90
N GLU A 96 -28.88 9.40 5.71
CA GLU A 96 -28.98 10.86 5.51
C GLU A 96 -27.73 11.62 5.98
N ILE A 97 -27.20 11.26 7.15
CA ILE A 97 -26.11 12.01 7.82
C ILE A 97 -24.96 11.06 8.15
N PRO A 98 -24.07 10.76 7.19
CA PRO A 98 -22.92 9.89 7.42
C PRO A 98 -21.84 10.60 8.26
N VAL A 99 -20.95 9.83 8.88
CA VAL A 99 -19.83 10.37 9.69
C VAL A 99 -18.92 11.28 8.86
N VAL A 100 -18.58 10.86 7.63
CA VAL A 100 -17.67 11.59 6.74
C VAL A 100 -18.42 12.10 5.52
N GLN A 101 -18.34 13.40 5.27
CA GLN A 101 -19.02 14.10 4.19
C GLN A 101 -17.99 14.80 3.29
N GLY A 102 -17.99 14.49 2.01
CA GLY A 102 -17.04 15.06 1.06
C GLY A 102 -15.63 14.48 1.19
N GLY A 103 -14.65 15.30 0.79
CA GLY A 103 -13.22 14.99 0.82
C GLY A 103 -12.66 14.72 -0.58
N THR A 104 -11.34 14.62 -0.66
CA THR A 104 -10.65 14.43 -1.95
C THR A 104 -9.45 13.50 -1.81
N ILE A 105 -9.13 12.80 -2.91
CA ILE A 105 -7.91 12.01 -3.04
C ILE A 105 -7.24 12.37 -4.37
N SER A 106 -5.98 12.80 -4.32
CA SER A 106 -5.15 13.00 -5.51
C SER A 106 -4.49 11.69 -5.95
N ILE A 107 -4.57 11.40 -7.24
CA ILE A 107 -4.07 10.17 -7.86
C ILE A 107 -3.08 10.51 -8.96
N GLN A 108 -2.04 9.69 -9.10
CA GLN A 108 -1.10 9.75 -10.20
C GLN A 108 -1.45 8.67 -11.21
N VAL A 109 -1.66 9.07 -12.46
CA VAL A 109 -2.18 8.19 -13.51
C VAL A 109 -1.21 8.14 -14.66
N GLU A 110 -0.88 6.93 -15.09
CA GLU A 110 -0.09 6.69 -16.30
C GLU A 110 -0.99 6.84 -17.54
N GLY A 111 -0.69 7.83 -18.37
CA GLY A 111 -1.40 8.07 -19.63
C GLY A 111 -0.97 7.11 -20.74
N LYS A 112 -1.73 7.09 -21.85
CA LYS A 112 -1.53 6.19 -23.01
C LYS A 112 -0.15 6.28 -23.69
N LYS A 113 0.64 7.31 -23.42
CA LYS A 113 1.99 7.53 -23.98
C LYS A 113 3.11 7.42 -22.94
N GLY A 114 2.82 6.90 -21.74
CA GLY A 114 3.76 6.83 -20.63
C GLY A 114 3.99 8.17 -19.90
N GLU A 115 3.22 9.20 -20.24
CA GLU A 115 3.19 10.47 -19.50
C GLU A 115 2.32 10.31 -18.24
N PHE A 116 2.85 10.71 -17.09
CA PHE A 116 2.09 10.75 -15.84
C PHE A 116 1.36 12.08 -15.70
N TYR A 117 0.11 12.03 -15.24
CA TYR A 117 -0.63 13.22 -14.84
C TYR A 117 -1.30 13.01 -13.49
N GLU A 118 -1.50 14.12 -12.79
CA GLU A 118 -2.23 14.14 -11.54
C GLU A 118 -3.71 14.43 -11.78
N LYS A 119 -4.58 13.74 -11.04
CA LYS A 119 -6.00 14.01 -10.99
C LYS A 119 -6.49 13.99 -9.55
N THR A 120 -7.37 14.91 -9.19
CA THR A 120 -8.08 14.88 -7.91
C THR A 120 -9.45 14.27 -8.11
N VAL A 121 -9.77 13.23 -7.34
CA VAL A 121 -11.08 12.58 -7.29
C VAL A 121 -11.82 13.09 -6.06
N ASN A 122 -13.04 13.56 -6.24
CA ASN A 122 -13.89 13.98 -5.14
C ASN A 122 -14.62 12.76 -4.54
N LEU A 123 -14.79 12.76 -3.23
CA LEU A 123 -15.57 11.76 -2.51
C LEU A 123 -16.90 12.38 -2.11
N THR A 124 -17.97 11.63 -2.27
CA THR A 124 -19.31 12.05 -1.82
C THR A 124 -19.42 11.87 -0.31
N ARG A 125 -18.99 10.71 0.20
CA ARG A 125 -19.16 10.30 1.60
C ARG A 125 -18.28 9.11 1.97
N ALA A 126 -18.06 8.93 3.26
CA ALA A 126 -17.69 7.64 3.83
C ALA A 126 -18.49 7.37 5.10
N HIS A 127 -19.05 6.17 5.21
CA HIS A 127 -20.06 5.90 6.23
C HIS A 127 -19.92 4.52 6.85
N LEU A 128 -20.34 4.42 8.11
CA LEU A 128 -20.23 3.19 8.88
C LEU A 128 -21.40 2.26 8.60
N GLU A 129 -21.10 0.99 8.46
CA GLU A 129 -22.09 -0.07 8.41
C GLU A 129 -21.53 -1.38 8.96
N GLU A 130 -22.39 -2.38 9.07
CA GLU A 130 -22.00 -3.73 9.44
C GLU A 130 -21.90 -4.64 8.21
N ASP A 131 -20.94 -5.55 8.21
CA ASP A 131 -20.85 -6.58 7.17
C ASP A 131 -21.90 -7.69 7.39
N ALA A 132 -22.22 -8.37 6.30
CA ALA A 132 -23.00 -9.59 6.32
C ALA A 132 -22.10 -10.83 6.56
N GLY A 133 -22.72 -11.96 6.85
CA GLY A 133 -22.05 -13.26 6.91
C GLY A 133 -21.52 -13.71 5.55
N LYS A 134 -21.17 -15.00 5.46
CA LYS A 134 -20.71 -15.65 4.23
C LYS A 134 -21.64 -16.80 3.88
N SER A 135 -22.04 -16.86 2.61
CA SER A 135 -22.75 -17.99 2.02
C SER A 135 -21.76 -18.90 1.28
N LEU A 136 -21.82 -20.21 1.54
CA LEU A 136 -20.96 -21.25 0.94
C LEU A 136 -21.83 -22.24 0.18
N HIS A 137 -21.58 -22.39 -1.13
CA HIS A 137 -22.39 -23.25 -2.00
C HIS A 137 -21.68 -24.54 -2.42
N GLU A 138 -20.35 -24.52 -2.56
CA GLU A 138 -19.57 -25.60 -3.19
C GLU A 138 -19.56 -26.90 -2.37
N ASP A 139 -19.60 -26.79 -1.04
CA ASP A 139 -19.52 -27.95 -0.12
C ASP A 139 -20.90 -28.49 0.30
N PHE A 140 -22.00 -27.89 -0.16
CA PHE A 140 -23.36 -28.18 0.33
C PHE A 140 -24.29 -28.54 -0.84
N ALA A 141 -24.27 -29.80 -1.26
CA ALA A 141 -25.08 -30.28 -2.39
C ALA A 141 -26.57 -29.96 -2.23
N GLY A 142 -27.10 -29.11 -3.11
CA GLY A 142 -28.51 -28.67 -3.11
C GLY A 142 -28.91 -27.75 -1.95
N MET A 143 -27.94 -27.27 -1.15
CA MET A 143 -28.15 -26.40 -0.01
C MET A 143 -27.11 -25.27 0.00
N THR A 144 -27.08 -24.47 1.06
CA THR A 144 -26.09 -23.41 1.26
C THR A 144 -25.70 -23.37 2.73
N GLY A 145 -24.40 -23.43 3.01
CA GLY A 145 -23.87 -23.23 4.36
C GLY A 145 -23.75 -21.76 4.68
N ILE A 146 -24.20 -21.34 5.86
CA ILE A 146 -24.12 -19.96 6.33
C ILE A 146 -23.12 -19.87 7.48
N ASP A 147 -22.11 -19.02 7.31
CA ASP A 147 -21.14 -18.68 8.36
C ASP A 147 -21.32 -17.21 8.77
N LEU A 148 -21.69 -16.99 10.03
CA LEU A 148 -21.97 -15.68 10.61
C LEU A 148 -20.77 -15.10 11.38
N ASN A 149 -19.58 -15.72 11.30
CA ASN A 149 -18.36 -15.16 11.87
C ASN A 149 -18.11 -13.71 11.43
N ARG A 150 -18.37 -13.39 10.15
CA ARG A 150 -18.20 -12.04 9.59
C ARG A 150 -19.38 -11.10 9.84
N ALA A 151 -20.57 -11.62 10.14
CA ALA A 151 -21.75 -10.79 10.33
C ALA A 151 -21.54 -9.83 11.51
N GLY A 152 -21.72 -8.52 11.30
CA GLY A 152 -21.46 -7.50 12.33
C GLY A 152 -20.05 -6.92 12.34
N THR A 153 -19.14 -7.38 11.47
CA THR A 153 -17.80 -6.76 11.36
C THR A 153 -17.93 -5.31 10.86
N PRO A 154 -17.20 -4.32 11.42
CA PRO A 154 -17.38 -2.94 11.00
C PRO A 154 -16.83 -2.69 9.60
N LEU A 155 -17.62 -2.00 8.79
CA LEU A 155 -17.25 -1.53 7.47
C LEU A 155 -17.30 -0.01 7.41
N LEU A 156 -16.41 0.55 6.58
CA LEU A 156 -16.50 1.90 6.07
C LEU A 156 -16.75 1.83 4.57
N GLU A 157 -17.95 2.21 4.14
CA GLU A 157 -18.30 2.32 2.72
C GLU A 157 -17.96 3.74 2.23
N ILE A 158 -17.03 3.81 1.28
CA ILE A 158 -16.40 5.00 0.74
C ILE A 158 -16.87 5.17 -0.71
N VAL A 159 -17.56 6.27 -0.98
CA VAL A 159 -18.23 6.52 -2.27
C VAL A 159 -17.60 7.73 -2.94
N THR A 160 -17.17 7.56 -4.19
CA THR A 160 -16.65 8.65 -5.01
C THR A 160 -17.76 9.39 -5.73
N GLU A 161 -17.49 10.65 -6.08
CA GLU A 161 -18.16 11.28 -7.20
C GLU A 161 -17.81 10.53 -8.51
N PRO A 162 -18.66 10.60 -9.56
CA PRO A 162 -18.41 9.97 -10.84
C PRO A 162 -17.40 10.76 -11.69
N ASP A 163 -16.21 11.02 -11.13
CA ASP A 163 -15.18 11.90 -11.70
C ASP A 163 -14.21 11.17 -12.63
N MET A 164 -14.13 9.84 -12.54
CA MET A 164 -13.15 9.05 -13.28
C MET A 164 -13.58 8.87 -14.74
N ARG A 165 -12.61 8.87 -15.65
CA ARG A 165 -12.78 8.88 -17.12
C ARG A 165 -12.05 7.74 -17.83
N SER A 166 -11.36 6.87 -17.08
CA SER A 166 -10.75 5.67 -17.62
C SER A 166 -10.56 4.60 -16.55
N ALA A 167 -10.39 3.35 -16.97
CA ALA A 167 -10.03 2.25 -16.07
C ALA A 167 -8.69 2.50 -15.35
N ALA A 168 -7.73 3.15 -16.02
CA ALA A 168 -6.45 3.53 -15.41
C ALA A 168 -6.62 4.50 -14.23
N GLU A 169 -7.50 5.50 -14.36
CA GLU A 169 -7.83 6.40 -13.25
C GLU A 169 -8.53 5.64 -12.10
N ALA A 170 -9.45 4.73 -12.41
CA ALA A 170 -10.15 3.92 -11.41
C ALA A 170 -9.19 3.01 -10.62
N VAL A 171 -8.25 2.37 -11.30
CA VAL A 171 -7.20 1.56 -10.66
C VAL A 171 -6.26 2.42 -9.83
N ALA A 172 -5.84 3.57 -10.35
CA ALA A 172 -4.98 4.49 -9.61
C ALA A 172 -5.67 4.98 -8.33
N TYR A 173 -6.95 5.35 -8.40
CA TYR A 173 -7.76 5.67 -7.22
C TYR A 173 -7.83 4.52 -6.22
N ALA A 174 -8.21 3.32 -6.68
CA ALA A 174 -8.39 2.18 -5.80
C ALA A 174 -7.07 1.81 -5.07
N LYS A 175 -5.94 1.90 -5.77
CA LYS A 175 -4.60 1.71 -5.18
C LYS A 175 -4.25 2.80 -4.18
N THR A 176 -4.48 4.07 -4.51
CA THR A 176 -4.18 5.18 -3.58
C THR A 176 -5.05 5.10 -2.32
N LEU A 177 -6.33 4.77 -2.47
CA LEU A 177 -7.24 4.58 -1.35
C LEU A 177 -6.79 3.40 -0.47
N HIS A 178 -6.45 2.26 -1.09
CA HIS A 178 -5.90 1.10 -0.40
C HIS A 178 -4.65 1.45 0.42
N SER A 179 -3.65 2.09 -0.21
CA SER A 179 -2.44 2.55 0.48
C SER A 179 -2.76 3.48 1.65
N LEU A 180 -3.74 4.38 1.49
CA LEU A 180 -4.14 5.31 2.53
C LEU A 180 -4.76 4.60 3.73
N VAL A 181 -5.73 3.71 3.53
CA VAL A 181 -6.40 3.02 4.64
C VAL A 181 -5.45 2.08 5.39
N VAL A 182 -4.50 1.46 4.69
CA VAL A 182 -3.43 0.66 5.28
C VAL A 182 -2.44 1.54 6.06
N TRP A 183 -2.05 2.69 5.51
CA TRP A 183 -1.15 3.63 6.18
C TRP A 183 -1.74 4.16 7.49
N LEU A 184 -3.04 4.51 7.47
CA LEU A 184 -3.75 4.93 8.67
C LEU A 184 -3.88 3.80 9.70
N GLY A 185 -3.71 2.53 9.29
CA GLY A 185 -3.89 1.36 10.15
C GLY A 185 -5.35 1.08 10.46
N ILE A 186 -6.27 1.59 9.63
CA ILE A 186 -7.71 1.40 9.84
C ILE A 186 -8.26 0.17 9.14
N CYS A 187 -7.55 -0.38 8.14
CA CYS A 187 -7.89 -1.57 7.38
C CYS A 187 -6.58 -2.28 6.98
N ASP A 188 -6.54 -3.61 6.99
CA ASP A 188 -5.36 -4.38 6.53
C ASP A 188 -5.20 -4.39 5.00
N GLY A 189 -6.25 -4.01 4.26
CA GLY A 189 -6.24 -3.93 2.81
C GLY A 189 -6.24 -5.28 2.08
N ASN A 190 -6.45 -6.41 2.76
CA ASN A 190 -6.40 -7.72 2.12
C ASN A 190 -7.64 -7.96 1.23
N MET A 191 -7.46 -7.84 -0.09
CA MET A 191 -8.54 -8.06 -1.05
C MET A 191 -8.94 -9.53 -1.19
N GLN A 192 -8.03 -10.48 -0.92
CA GLN A 192 -8.33 -11.92 -1.03
C GLN A 192 -9.21 -12.40 0.13
N GLU A 193 -8.96 -11.88 1.33
CA GLU A 193 -9.77 -12.14 2.53
C GLU A 193 -11.06 -11.30 2.55
N GLY A 194 -11.19 -10.32 1.63
CA GLY A 194 -12.37 -9.47 1.49
C GLY A 194 -12.39 -8.25 2.41
N SER A 195 -11.28 -7.96 3.09
CA SER A 195 -11.13 -6.77 3.93
C SER A 195 -11.18 -5.47 3.13
N PHE A 196 -10.85 -5.52 1.85
CA PHE A 196 -10.98 -4.37 0.93
C PHE A 196 -11.66 -4.81 -0.36
N ARG A 197 -12.88 -4.31 -0.59
CA ARG A 197 -13.73 -4.66 -1.74
C ARG A 197 -14.07 -3.40 -2.52
N CYS A 198 -14.12 -3.50 -3.84
CA CYS A 198 -14.50 -2.39 -4.71
C CYS A 198 -15.60 -2.84 -5.67
N ASP A 199 -16.64 -2.03 -5.78
CA ASP A 199 -17.68 -2.12 -6.80
C ASP A 199 -17.55 -0.92 -7.74
N ALA A 200 -17.77 -1.13 -9.04
CA ALA A 200 -17.57 -0.12 -10.06
C ALA A 200 -18.88 0.27 -10.75
N ASN A 201 -19.20 1.55 -10.74
CA ASN A 201 -20.34 2.10 -11.45
C ASN A 201 -19.87 2.72 -12.75
N VAL A 202 -20.27 2.14 -13.88
CA VAL A 202 -19.78 2.52 -15.22
C VAL A 202 -20.92 2.98 -16.11
N SER A 203 -20.71 4.11 -16.79
CA SER A 203 -21.57 4.62 -17.86
C SER A 203 -20.72 5.22 -18.96
N VAL A 204 -21.18 5.13 -20.21
CA VAL A 204 -20.63 5.89 -21.34
C VAL A 204 -21.62 6.93 -21.85
N ARG A 205 -21.10 8.03 -22.41
CA ARG A 205 -21.89 9.05 -23.11
C ARG A 205 -21.14 9.62 -24.31
N PRO A 206 -21.83 10.16 -25.33
CA PRO A 206 -21.19 10.93 -26.38
C PRO A 206 -20.34 12.09 -25.82
N LEU A 207 -19.16 12.30 -26.38
CA LEU A 207 -18.24 13.35 -25.93
C LEU A 207 -18.92 14.73 -25.97
N GLY A 208 -18.86 15.46 -24.85
CA GLY A 208 -19.45 16.80 -24.70
C GLY A 208 -20.92 16.82 -24.28
N GLN A 209 -21.59 15.66 -24.20
CA GLN A 209 -22.94 15.58 -23.64
C GLN A 209 -22.90 15.84 -22.13
N LYS A 210 -23.81 16.68 -21.62
CA LYS A 210 -23.88 17.01 -20.18
C LYS A 210 -24.53 15.91 -19.36
N GLU A 211 -25.58 15.30 -19.89
CA GLU A 211 -26.31 14.23 -19.20
C GLU A 211 -25.49 12.94 -19.14
N PHE A 212 -25.60 12.22 -18.03
CA PHE A 212 -24.98 10.89 -17.90
C PHE A 212 -25.77 9.85 -18.69
N GLY A 213 -25.07 8.81 -19.16
CA GLY A 213 -25.70 7.64 -19.75
C GLY A 213 -26.30 6.72 -18.69
N THR A 214 -26.83 5.58 -19.13
CA THR A 214 -27.35 4.56 -18.20
C THR A 214 -26.19 3.86 -17.49
N ARG A 215 -26.23 3.86 -16.16
CA ARG A 215 -25.25 3.21 -15.29
C ARG A 215 -25.45 1.70 -15.22
N ARG A 216 -24.36 0.93 -15.30
CA ARG A 216 -24.30 -0.47 -14.86
C ARG A 216 -23.29 -0.60 -13.73
N GLU A 217 -23.64 -1.42 -12.74
CA GLU A 217 -22.87 -1.60 -11.51
C GLU A 217 -22.21 -2.98 -11.54
N ILE A 218 -20.89 -3.02 -11.52
CA ILE A 218 -20.07 -4.23 -11.49
C ILE A 218 -19.73 -4.52 -10.03
N LYS A 219 -20.16 -5.69 -9.53
CA LYS A 219 -19.92 -6.10 -8.13
C LYS A 219 -18.82 -7.16 -8.00
N ASN A 220 -18.30 -7.28 -6.78
CA ASN A 220 -17.40 -8.36 -6.33
C ASN A 220 -16.03 -8.35 -7.02
N LEU A 221 -15.42 -7.16 -7.16
CA LEU A 221 -14.09 -7.03 -7.74
C LEU A 221 -13.01 -7.14 -6.66
N ASN A 222 -12.45 -8.34 -6.54
CA ASN A 222 -11.47 -8.70 -5.49
C ASN A 222 -10.00 -8.50 -5.93
N SER A 223 -9.75 -7.76 -7.02
CA SER A 223 -8.40 -7.42 -7.49
C SER A 223 -8.42 -6.16 -8.33
N PHE A 224 -7.37 -5.33 -8.22
CA PHE A 224 -7.18 -4.18 -9.11
C PHE A 224 -7.10 -4.56 -10.60
N ARG A 225 -6.58 -5.76 -10.91
CA ARG A 225 -6.56 -6.27 -12.29
C ARG A 225 -7.96 -6.56 -12.79
N PHE A 226 -8.79 -7.20 -11.97
CA PHE A 226 -10.18 -7.50 -12.30
C PHE A 226 -11.00 -6.22 -12.41
N LEU A 227 -10.78 -5.24 -11.54
CA LEU A 227 -11.37 -3.91 -11.66
C LEU A 227 -11.08 -3.29 -13.03
N GLN A 228 -9.82 -3.32 -13.46
CA GLN A 228 -9.43 -2.79 -14.76
C GLN A 228 -10.16 -3.51 -15.91
N GLN A 229 -10.04 -4.84 -15.96
CA GLN A 229 -10.59 -5.66 -17.03
C GLN A 229 -12.12 -5.55 -17.11
N ALA A 230 -12.80 -5.55 -15.97
CA ALA A 230 -14.25 -5.44 -15.91
C ALA A 230 -14.74 -4.08 -16.42
N ILE A 231 -14.07 -2.98 -16.03
CA ILE A 231 -14.40 -1.65 -16.53
C ILE A 231 -14.14 -1.56 -18.03
N GLU A 232 -13.00 -2.05 -18.52
CA GLU A 232 -12.65 -2.02 -19.94
C GLU A 232 -13.66 -2.80 -20.79
N TYR A 233 -14.03 -4.01 -20.36
CA TYR A 233 -15.06 -4.81 -21.01
C TYR A 233 -16.40 -4.08 -21.03
N GLU A 234 -16.86 -3.61 -19.87
CA GLU A 234 -18.18 -2.98 -19.73
C GLU A 234 -18.29 -1.69 -20.57
N VAL A 235 -17.22 -0.89 -20.64
CA VAL A 235 -17.17 0.29 -21.51
C VAL A 235 -17.31 -0.10 -22.98
N GLN A 236 -16.55 -1.10 -23.45
CA GLN A 236 -16.62 -1.56 -24.83
C GLN A 236 -17.99 -2.15 -25.17
N TRP A 237 -18.56 -2.94 -24.26
CA TRP A 237 -19.88 -3.51 -24.38
C TRP A 237 -20.95 -2.42 -24.50
N GLN A 238 -20.94 -1.41 -23.61
CA GLN A 238 -21.94 -0.33 -23.68
C GLN A 238 -21.82 0.48 -24.98
N ILE A 239 -20.60 0.75 -25.45
CA ILE A 239 -20.39 1.46 -26.72
C ILE A 239 -20.97 0.63 -27.89
N ALA A 240 -20.64 -0.66 -27.96
CA ALA A 240 -21.14 -1.54 -29.02
C ALA A 240 -22.66 -1.62 -29.05
N GLU A 241 -23.30 -1.78 -27.87
CA GLU A 241 -24.76 -1.77 -27.76
C GLU A 241 -25.38 -0.47 -28.29
N ILE A 242 -24.83 0.68 -27.92
CA ILE A 242 -25.38 1.98 -28.35
C ILE A 242 -25.14 2.21 -29.85
N GLU A 243 -23.97 1.83 -30.38
CA GLU A 243 -23.65 1.95 -31.80
C GLU A 243 -24.49 1.00 -32.67
N ASP A 244 -24.91 -0.15 -32.13
CA ASP A 244 -25.90 -1.06 -32.74
C ASP A 244 -27.36 -0.54 -32.62
N GLY A 245 -27.58 0.63 -32.02
CA GLY A 245 -28.90 1.23 -31.84
C GLY A 245 -29.71 0.61 -30.70
N ARG A 246 -29.09 -0.23 -29.85
CA ARG A 246 -29.71 -0.79 -28.64
C ARG A 246 -29.62 0.21 -27.48
N LYS A 247 -30.47 0.01 -26.47
CA LYS A 247 -30.49 0.85 -25.26
C LYS A 247 -29.80 0.10 -24.12
N ILE A 248 -28.91 0.80 -23.41
CA ILE A 248 -28.33 0.28 -22.17
C ILE A 248 -29.41 0.21 -21.11
N GLN A 249 -29.56 -0.97 -20.52
CA GLN A 249 -30.41 -1.21 -19.36
C GLN A 249 -29.59 -1.08 -18.09
N GLN A 250 -30.16 -0.45 -17.07
CA GLN A 250 -29.54 -0.43 -15.75
C GLN A 250 -29.58 -1.84 -15.16
N ALA A 251 -28.42 -2.35 -14.77
CA ALA A 251 -28.27 -3.68 -14.22
C ALA A 251 -27.10 -3.75 -13.23
N THR A 252 -27.19 -4.69 -12.31
CA THR A 252 -26.04 -5.17 -11.54
C THR A 252 -25.44 -6.35 -12.29
N VAL A 253 -24.13 -6.32 -12.51
CA VAL A 253 -23.38 -7.32 -13.26
C VAL A 253 -22.26 -7.91 -12.40
N LEU A 254 -21.86 -9.14 -12.70
CA LEU A 254 -20.67 -9.77 -12.15
C LEU A 254 -19.62 -9.92 -13.24
N PHE A 255 -18.36 -9.77 -12.88
CA PHE A 255 -17.23 -10.05 -13.75
C PHE A 255 -16.80 -11.51 -13.59
N ASP A 256 -16.66 -12.23 -14.72
CA ASP A 256 -16.11 -13.58 -14.76
C ASP A 256 -14.61 -13.48 -15.15
N PRO A 257 -13.67 -13.79 -14.23
CA PRO A 257 -12.24 -13.74 -14.51
C PRO A 257 -11.74 -14.72 -15.58
N ASP A 258 -12.46 -15.83 -15.80
CA ASP A 258 -12.04 -16.87 -16.73
C ASP A 258 -12.39 -16.49 -18.17
N THR A 259 -13.56 -15.88 -18.38
CA THR A 259 -13.99 -15.40 -19.70
C THR A 259 -13.61 -13.95 -19.97
N GLY A 260 -13.38 -13.15 -18.92
CA GLY A 260 -13.13 -11.71 -19.02
C GLY A 260 -14.39 -10.89 -19.33
N GLU A 261 -15.58 -11.45 -19.12
CA GLU A 261 -16.86 -10.84 -19.50
C GLU A 261 -17.70 -10.44 -18.29
N THR A 262 -18.59 -9.45 -18.47
CA THR A 262 -19.61 -9.11 -17.48
C THR A 262 -20.94 -9.82 -17.77
N ARG A 263 -21.52 -10.46 -16.76
CA ARG A 263 -22.82 -11.13 -16.85
C ARG A 263 -23.85 -10.40 -15.99
N ALA A 264 -25.01 -10.10 -16.57
CA ALA A 264 -26.10 -9.49 -15.84
C ALA A 264 -26.69 -10.50 -14.83
N MET A 265 -26.76 -10.09 -13.57
CA MET A 265 -27.47 -10.86 -12.54
C MET A 265 -28.96 -10.50 -12.49
N ARG A 266 -29.25 -9.21 -12.47
CA ARG A 266 -30.61 -8.68 -12.27
C ARG A 266 -30.77 -7.32 -12.96
N THR A 267 -31.97 -7.05 -13.46
CA THR A 267 -32.37 -5.75 -14.03
C THR A 267 -32.99 -4.85 -12.97
N LYS A 268 -33.03 -3.54 -13.22
CA LYS A 268 -33.50 -2.52 -12.27
C LYS A 268 -35.03 -2.45 -12.06
N GLU A 269 -35.83 -3.28 -12.73
CA GLU A 269 -37.26 -3.41 -12.35
C GLU A 269 -37.39 -3.89 -10.89
N ASP A 270 -36.34 -4.52 -10.34
CA ASP A 270 -36.13 -4.83 -8.93
C ASP A 270 -35.28 -3.76 -8.20
N ALA A 271 -35.48 -2.46 -8.47
CA ALA A 271 -34.86 -1.42 -7.64
C ALA A 271 -35.33 -1.62 -6.20
N HIS A 272 -34.49 -2.25 -5.37
CA HIS A 272 -34.85 -2.63 -4.01
C HIS A 272 -35.21 -1.36 -3.24
N ASP A 273 -36.50 -1.23 -2.92
CA ASP A 273 -36.94 -0.32 -1.88
C ASP A 273 -36.40 -0.88 -0.56
N TYR A 274 -35.17 -0.49 -0.23
CA TYR A 274 -34.50 -0.85 1.02
C TYR A 274 -35.21 -0.25 2.23
N ARG A 275 -36.27 0.56 2.04
CA ARG A 275 -37.11 1.16 3.09
C ARG A 275 -36.25 1.76 4.19
N TYR A 276 -35.29 2.60 3.82
CA TYR A 276 -34.41 3.24 4.79
C TYR A 276 -35.22 4.01 5.82
N PHE A 277 -34.93 3.78 7.10
CA PHE A 277 -35.45 4.61 8.20
C PHE A 277 -34.41 4.65 9.34
N PRO A 278 -34.39 5.72 10.16
CA PRO A 278 -33.48 5.83 11.31
C PRO A 278 -33.63 4.63 12.24
N ASP A 279 -32.51 4.05 12.68
CA ASP A 279 -32.53 2.92 13.59
C ASP A 279 -32.99 3.39 14.99
N PRO A 280 -34.15 2.95 15.50
CA PRO A 280 -34.66 3.41 16.79
C PRO A 280 -33.87 2.87 17.98
N ASP A 281 -33.10 1.79 17.79
CA ASP A 281 -32.33 1.15 18.86
C ASP A 281 -30.99 1.87 19.10
N LEU A 282 -30.56 2.73 18.16
CA LEU A 282 -29.35 3.53 18.25
C LEU A 282 -29.69 5.01 18.35
N MET A 283 -29.27 5.64 19.44
CA MET A 283 -29.34 7.10 19.55
C MET A 283 -28.43 7.78 18.52
N PRO A 284 -28.79 9.00 18.07
CA PRO A 284 -27.91 9.80 17.23
C PRO A 284 -26.50 9.91 17.81
N LEU A 285 -25.51 9.67 16.98
CA LEU A 285 -24.10 9.76 17.33
C LEU A 285 -23.69 11.23 17.32
N GLU A 286 -23.39 11.79 18.49
CA GLU A 286 -22.80 13.13 18.62
C GLU A 286 -21.27 13.02 18.57
N ILE A 287 -20.65 13.74 17.64
CA ILE A 287 -19.20 13.81 17.45
C ILE A 287 -18.77 15.24 17.76
N ASP A 288 -18.44 15.50 19.02
CA ASP A 288 -18.00 16.82 19.45
C ASP A 288 -16.60 17.16 18.90
N ALA A 289 -16.30 18.47 18.86
CA ALA A 289 -15.03 18.97 18.35
C ALA A 289 -13.82 18.43 19.12
N GLY A 290 -13.93 18.23 20.44
CA GLY A 290 -12.86 17.69 21.27
C GLY A 290 -12.51 16.25 20.91
N TRP A 291 -13.51 15.45 20.53
CA TRP A 291 -13.27 14.10 20.00
C TRP A 291 -12.51 14.17 18.66
N VAL A 292 -12.94 15.03 17.73
CA VAL A 292 -12.25 15.22 16.44
C VAL A 292 -10.81 15.68 16.64
N ASP A 293 -10.57 16.64 17.53
CA ASP A 293 -9.24 17.17 17.81
C ASP A 293 -8.31 16.13 18.44
N ARG A 294 -8.84 15.31 19.36
CA ARG A 294 -8.09 14.18 19.92
C ARG A 294 -7.68 13.20 18.82
N VAL A 295 -8.62 12.79 17.96
CA VAL A 295 -8.33 11.87 16.86
C VAL A 295 -7.33 12.49 15.87
N ARG A 296 -7.43 13.80 15.61
CA ARG A 296 -6.46 14.53 14.79
C ARG A 296 -5.04 14.50 15.38
N GLY A 297 -4.91 14.63 16.70
CA GLY A 297 -3.61 14.55 17.39
C GLY A 297 -3.00 13.14 17.40
N GLU A 298 -3.83 12.10 17.28
CA GLU A 298 -3.42 10.69 17.18
C GLU A 298 -3.15 10.24 15.74
N LEU A 299 -3.50 11.06 14.74
CA LEU A 299 -3.36 10.71 13.32
C LEU A 299 -1.87 10.56 12.97
N PRO A 300 -1.46 9.46 12.30
CA PRO A 300 -0.09 9.37 11.79
C PRO A 300 0.16 10.45 10.74
N GLU A 301 1.42 10.88 10.62
CA GLU A 301 1.83 11.74 9.50
C GLU A 301 1.45 11.07 8.18
N LEU A 302 0.73 11.77 7.32
CA LEU A 302 0.25 11.23 6.05
C LEU A 302 1.41 11.03 5.05
N PRO A 303 1.31 10.09 4.10
CA PRO A 303 2.39 9.80 3.16
C PRO A 303 2.93 11.04 2.43
N ALA A 304 2.03 11.90 1.92
CA ALA A 304 2.43 13.11 1.19
C ALA A 304 3.17 14.14 2.08
N ALA A 305 2.75 14.28 3.35
CA ALA A 305 3.42 15.15 4.30
C ALA A 305 4.82 14.60 4.64
N MET A 306 4.91 13.29 4.86
CA MET A 306 6.18 12.60 5.12
C MET A 306 7.13 12.67 3.91
N GLN A 307 6.63 12.54 2.69
CA GLN A 307 7.41 12.73 1.47
C GLN A 307 8.01 14.14 1.40
N ALA A 308 7.19 15.16 1.62
CA ALA A 308 7.65 16.55 1.62
C ALA A 308 8.69 16.80 2.72
N ARG A 309 8.52 16.19 3.90
CA ARG A 309 9.49 16.23 4.98
C ARG A 309 10.79 15.54 4.62
N PHE A 310 10.76 14.35 4.01
CA PHE A 310 11.96 13.63 3.59
C PHE A 310 12.76 14.41 2.54
N VAL A 311 12.09 15.08 1.60
CA VAL A 311 12.75 15.96 0.62
C VAL A 311 13.39 17.17 1.32
N SER A 312 12.64 17.88 2.15
CA SER A 312 13.09 19.14 2.77
C SER A 312 14.14 18.93 3.88
N GLN A 313 13.97 17.92 4.73
CA GLN A 313 14.81 17.66 5.89
C GLN A 313 16.06 16.84 5.55
N TYR A 314 15.94 15.88 4.63
CA TYR A 314 17.03 14.94 4.30
C TYR A 314 17.65 15.16 2.93
N GLY A 315 17.15 16.12 2.14
CA GLY A 315 17.67 16.42 0.81
C GLY A 315 17.47 15.28 -0.19
N LEU A 316 16.46 14.42 0.05
CA LEU A 316 16.12 13.33 -0.84
C LEU A 316 15.43 13.84 -2.11
N SER A 317 15.55 13.07 -3.20
CA SER A 317 14.74 13.35 -4.40
C SER A 317 13.28 12.95 -4.16
N ALA A 318 12.35 13.52 -4.95
CA ALA A 318 10.95 13.13 -4.91
C ALA A 318 10.74 11.63 -5.16
N TYR A 319 11.58 11.04 -6.02
CA TYR A 319 11.58 9.60 -6.31
C TYR A 319 11.96 8.77 -5.07
N ASP A 320 13.05 9.15 -4.40
CA ASP A 320 13.49 8.44 -3.19
C ASP A 320 12.42 8.56 -2.09
N ALA A 321 11.87 9.76 -1.88
CA ALA A 321 10.85 10.01 -0.87
C ALA A 321 9.57 9.20 -1.13
N THR A 322 9.10 9.15 -2.38
CA THR A 322 7.94 8.34 -2.78
C THR A 322 8.18 6.86 -2.50
N THR A 323 9.37 6.35 -2.86
CA THR A 323 9.71 4.93 -2.68
C THR A 323 9.83 4.57 -1.19
N LEU A 324 10.47 5.42 -0.38
CA LEU A 324 10.63 5.21 1.06
C LEU A 324 9.30 5.27 1.82
N THR A 325 8.33 6.03 1.30
CA THR A 325 6.99 6.17 1.88
C THR A 325 5.94 5.27 1.22
N ALA A 326 6.37 4.27 0.45
CA ALA A 326 5.46 3.31 -0.17
C ALA A 326 4.62 2.55 0.86
N THR A 327 5.20 2.23 2.03
CA THR A 327 4.48 1.68 3.18
C THR A 327 4.94 2.35 4.47
N LYS A 328 4.06 2.39 5.47
CA LYS A 328 4.38 2.98 6.78
C LYS A 328 5.52 2.26 7.48
N ALA A 329 5.58 0.94 7.38
CA ALA A 329 6.66 0.14 7.95
C ALA A 329 8.02 0.46 7.32
N PHE A 330 8.06 0.64 5.99
CA PHE A 330 9.30 0.96 5.28
C PHE A 330 9.79 2.37 5.60
N ALA A 331 8.87 3.34 5.69
CA ALA A 331 9.16 4.69 6.15
C ALA A 331 9.67 4.72 7.59
N ALA A 332 9.00 4.02 8.51
CA ALA A 332 9.41 3.96 9.92
C ALA A 332 10.79 3.31 10.08
N TYR A 333 11.09 2.26 9.30
CA TYR A 333 12.40 1.63 9.27
C TYR A 333 13.47 2.65 8.81
N TYR A 334 13.20 3.39 7.73
CA TYR A 334 14.09 4.43 7.23
C TYR A 334 14.39 5.49 8.29
N GLU A 335 13.35 6.04 8.92
CA GLU A 335 13.53 7.08 9.95
C GLU A 335 14.34 6.57 11.13
N ALA A 336 14.09 5.34 11.59
CA ALA A 336 14.86 4.72 12.66
C ALA A 336 16.34 4.57 12.27
N VAL A 337 16.64 4.15 11.04
CA VAL A 337 18.03 4.08 10.53
C VAL A 337 18.68 5.46 10.53
N VAL A 338 17.98 6.50 10.06
CA VAL A 338 18.53 7.86 9.99
C VAL A 338 18.71 8.47 11.39
N ALA A 339 17.80 8.18 12.32
CA ALA A 339 17.91 8.61 13.71
C ALA A 339 19.19 8.05 14.37
N ASP A 340 19.50 6.78 14.14
CA ASP A 340 20.66 6.12 14.73
C ASP A 340 21.98 6.41 13.98
N ALA A 341 21.96 6.44 12.64
CA ALA A 341 23.14 6.68 11.81
C ALA A 341 23.48 8.17 11.66
N GLY A 342 22.55 9.06 12.00
CA GLY A 342 22.65 10.51 11.83
C GLY A 342 22.25 11.01 10.44
N ALA A 343 21.82 12.27 10.37
CA ALA A 343 21.26 12.89 9.16
C ALA A 343 22.21 12.91 7.95
N ALA A 344 23.53 12.91 8.17
CA ALA A 344 24.52 12.81 7.08
C ALA A 344 24.41 11.49 6.30
N ASN A 345 23.86 10.44 6.93
CA ASN A 345 23.65 9.14 6.31
C ASN A 345 22.25 8.98 5.70
N ALA A 346 21.44 10.02 5.64
CA ALA A 346 20.06 9.93 5.14
C ALA A 346 19.97 9.47 3.67
N LYS A 347 20.83 9.99 2.78
CA LYS A 347 20.90 9.53 1.38
C LYS A 347 21.53 8.14 1.22
N PRO A 348 22.65 7.82 1.88
CA PRO A 348 23.16 6.44 1.95
C PRO A 348 22.11 5.43 2.43
N ALA A 349 21.39 5.74 3.52
CA ALA A 349 20.32 4.90 4.05
C ALA A 349 19.22 4.67 3.01
N ALA A 350 18.75 5.73 2.36
CA ALA A 350 17.75 5.63 1.29
C ALA A 350 18.21 4.66 0.17
N ASN A 351 19.45 4.83 -0.30
CA ASN A 351 20.00 3.98 -1.36
C ASN A 351 20.16 2.50 -0.92
N TRP A 352 20.50 2.25 0.35
CA TRP A 352 20.60 0.90 0.90
C TRP A 352 19.23 0.24 1.05
N LEU A 353 18.23 0.98 1.54
CA LEU A 353 16.87 0.49 1.69
C LEU A 353 16.26 0.14 0.33
N MET A 354 16.32 1.05 -0.64
CA MET A 354 15.73 0.85 -1.97
C MET A 354 16.53 -0.14 -2.84
N GLY A 355 17.80 -0.39 -2.50
CA GLY A 355 18.68 -1.30 -3.21
C GLY A 355 18.74 -2.67 -2.56
N ASP A 356 19.76 -2.89 -1.74
CA ASP A 356 20.12 -4.21 -1.21
C ASP A 356 19.06 -4.76 -0.25
N VAL A 357 18.47 -3.93 0.61
CA VAL A 357 17.41 -4.37 1.53
C VAL A 357 16.15 -4.76 0.76
N ALA A 358 15.63 -3.89 -0.11
CA ALA A 358 14.46 -4.19 -0.93
C ALA A 358 14.67 -5.43 -1.82
N SER A 359 15.85 -5.59 -2.40
CA SER A 359 16.22 -6.79 -3.18
C SER A 359 16.14 -8.06 -2.34
N GLN A 360 16.67 -8.04 -1.12
CA GLN A 360 16.66 -9.20 -0.23
C GLN A 360 15.24 -9.53 0.28
N LEU A 361 14.46 -8.51 0.65
CA LEU A 361 13.04 -8.67 1.01
C LEU A 361 12.25 -9.33 -0.12
N ASN A 362 12.43 -8.84 -1.35
CA ASN A 362 11.77 -9.40 -2.54
C ASN A 362 12.20 -10.85 -2.81
N ARG A 363 13.47 -11.19 -2.58
CA ARG A 363 13.98 -12.55 -2.77
C ARG A 363 13.36 -13.54 -1.78
N GLU A 364 13.09 -13.12 -0.55
CA GLU A 364 12.49 -13.94 0.50
C GLU A 364 10.96 -13.83 0.55
N GLY A 365 10.38 -12.87 -0.17
CA GLY A 365 8.94 -12.64 -0.18
C GLY A 365 8.41 -12.13 1.16
N ILE A 366 9.23 -11.43 1.94
CA ILE A 366 8.86 -10.89 3.26
C ILE A 366 8.78 -9.37 3.24
N ALA A 367 7.98 -8.81 4.14
CA ALA A 367 7.91 -7.37 4.37
C ALA A 367 9.00 -6.89 5.34
N ILE A 368 9.26 -5.58 5.35
CA ILE A 368 10.35 -4.95 6.12
C ILE A 368 10.19 -5.09 7.63
N ASP A 369 8.96 -5.26 8.13
CA ASP A 369 8.65 -5.55 9.53
C ASP A 369 9.09 -6.96 9.96
N ALA A 370 9.19 -7.89 9.01
CA ALA A 370 9.73 -9.23 9.21
C ALA A 370 11.24 -9.32 8.90
N ALA A 371 11.90 -8.21 8.56
CA ALA A 371 13.32 -8.22 8.24
C ALA A 371 14.17 -8.67 9.45
N PRO A 372 15.10 -9.63 9.30
CA PRO A 372 15.96 -10.08 10.39
C PRO A 372 16.99 -9.03 10.81
N VAL A 373 17.32 -8.10 9.91
CA VAL A 373 18.20 -6.97 10.20
C VAL A 373 17.37 -5.80 10.71
N THR A 374 17.62 -5.40 11.95
CA THR A 374 16.96 -4.26 12.60
C THR A 374 17.49 -2.91 12.09
N PRO A 375 16.73 -1.82 12.23
CA PRO A 375 17.19 -0.47 11.89
C PRO A 375 18.54 -0.09 12.52
N ALA A 376 18.72 -0.41 13.80
CA ALA A 376 19.94 -0.11 14.55
C ALA A 376 21.17 -0.87 14.01
N GLN A 377 20.99 -2.14 13.61
CA GLN A 377 22.06 -2.93 12.99
C GLN A 377 22.46 -2.35 11.64
N LEU A 378 21.49 -1.97 10.80
CA LEU A 378 21.78 -1.34 9.52
C LEU A 378 22.45 0.03 9.72
N ALA A 379 21.98 0.83 10.66
CA ALA A 379 22.58 2.12 11.01
C ALA A 379 24.06 1.96 11.38
N LYS A 380 24.38 0.96 12.22
CA LYS A 380 25.77 0.65 12.59
C LYS A 380 26.63 0.27 11.37
N LEU A 381 26.10 -0.54 10.44
CA LEU A 381 26.79 -0.85 9.19
C LEU A 381 27.06 0.42 8.37
N LEU A 382 26.07 1.31 8.24
CA LEU A 382 26.23 2.59 7.53
C LEU A 382 27.28 3.48 8.18
N THR A 383 27.35 3.54 9.52
CA THR A 383 28.42 4.25 10.23
C THR A 383 29.80 3.70 9.89
N ARG A 384 29.95 2.37 9.79
CA ARG A 384 31.23 1.73 9.40
C ARG A 384 31.62 1.93 7.94
N ILE A 385 30.63 2.16 7.09
CA ILE A 385 30.90 2.57 5.71
C ILE A 385 31.34 4.04 5.69
N ALA A 386 30.67 4.90 6.45
CA ALA A 386 30.95 6.33 6.51
C ALA A 386 32.33 6.64 7.13
N ASP A 387 32.74 5.90 8.16
CA ASP A 387 34.05 6.06 8.81
C ASP A 387 35.20 5.36 8.05
N GLY A 388 34.88 4.63 6.97
CA GLY A 388 35.85 3.92 6.14
C GLY A 388 36.38 2.62 6.73
N THR A 389 35.80 2.12 7.83
CA THR A 389 36.15 0.81 8.40
C THR A 389 35.88 -0.33 7.42
N VAL A 390 34.83 -0.22 6.61
CA VAL A 390 34.52 -1.19 5.54
C VAL A 390 34.10 -0.47 4.27
N SER A 391 34.46 -1.01 3.11
CA SER A 391 34.00 -0.47 1.83
C SER A 391 32.52 -0.77 1.61
N ASN A 392 31.81 0.11 0.89
CA ASN A 392 30.41 -0.13 0.54
C ASN A 392 30.21 -1.45 -0.24
N ASN A 393 31.16 -1.83 -1.09
CA ASN A 393 31.10 -3.08 -1.85
C ASN A 393 31.28 -4.32 -0.94
N THR A 394 32.20 -4.26 0.01
CA THR A 394 32.41 -5.34 1.00
C THR A 394 31.21 -5.44 1.95
N ALA A 395 30.65 -4.31 2.37
CA ALA A 395 29.44 -4.29 3.18
C ALA A 395 28.29 -5.01 2.48
N LYS A 396 28.05 -4.75 1.19
CA LYS A 396 26.97 -5.38 0.42
C LYS A 396 27.17 -6.86 0.16
N LYS A 397 28.41 -7.28 -0.11
CA LYS A 397 28.72 -8.67 -0.52
C LYS A 397 28.93 -9.62 0.64
N ASP A 398 29.51 -9.13 1.74
CA ASP A 398 30.02 -10.00 2.79
C ASP A 398 29.38 -9.73 4.16
N VAL A 399 29.19 -8.45 4.52
CA VAL A 399 28.71 -8.08 5.87
C VAL A 399 27.19 -8.17 5.95
N PHE A 400 26.46 -7.50 5.07
CA PHE A 400 25.00 -7.47 5.09
C PHE A 400 24.37 -8.85 4.90
N PRO A 401 24.80 -9.71 3.96
CA PRO A 401 24.26 -11.07 3.85
C PRO A 401 24.50 -11.91 5.11
N ALA A 402 25.65 -11.73 5.78
CA ALA A 402 25.95 -12.40 7.03
C ALA A 402 25.07 -11.88 8.19
N MET A 403 24.82 -10.57 8.24
CA MET A 403 23.89 -9.97 9.20
C MET A 403 22.48 -10.52 8.99
N TRP A 404 22.05 -10.62 7.72
CA TRP A 404 20.75 -11.15 7.35
C TRP A 404 20.59 -12.63 7.71
N ALA A 405 21.65 -13.41 7.56
CA ALA A 405 21.69 -14.81 7.99
C ALA A 405 21.78 -14.99 9.53
N GLY A 406 21.87 -13.90 10.30
CA GLY A 406 21.96 -13.93 11.76
C GLY A 406 23.34 -14.30 12.30
N GLU A 407 24.39 -14.29 11.46
CA GLU A 407 25.76 -14.51 11.94
C GLU A 407 26.12 -13.48 13.02
N HIS A 408 26.74 -13.93 14.11
CA HIS A 408 27.10 -13.08 15.25
C HIS A 408 25.95 -12.21 15.80
N GLY A 409 24.69 -12.66 15.68
CA GLY A 409 23.53 -11.89 16.11
C GLY A 409 23.29 -10.63 15.27
N GLY A 410 23.77 -10.60 14.04
CA GLY A 410 23.62 -9.46 13.13
C GLY A 410 24.51 -8.26 13.45
N ASP A 411 25.52 -8.41 14.32
CA ASP A 411 26.43 -7.33 14.65
C ASP A 411 27.50 -7.12 13.57
N ALA A 412 27.47 -5.94 12.94
CA ALA A 412 28.38 -5.59 11.86
C ALA A 412 29.86 -5.64 12.28
N ASP A 413 30.20 -5.18 13.50
CA ASP A 413 31.60 -5.13 13.95
C ASP A 413 32.16 -6.53 14.19
N ALA A 414 31.38 -7.40 14.83
CA ALA A 414 31.76 -8.80 15.04
C ALA A 414 31.97 -9.53 13.71
N ILE A 415 31.09 -9.33 12.73
CA ILE A 415 31.22 -9.93 11.39
C ILE A 415 32.47 -9.39 10.67
N ILE A 416 32.69 -8.08 10.69
CA ILE A 416 33.85 -7.44 10.07
C ILE A 416 35.15 -7.99 10.69
N ALA A 417 35.20 -8.12 12.01
CA ALA A 417 36.36 -8.66 12.71
C ALA A 417 36.59 -10.14 12.41
N ALA A 418 35.55 -10.98 12.52
CA ALA A 418 35.63 -12.43 12.31
C ALA A 418 36.03 -12.79 10.87
N LYS A 419 35.52 -12.05 9.88
CA LYS A 419 35.85 -12.26 8.46
C LYS A 419 37.07 -11.45 8.01
N GLY A 420 37.68 -10.65 8.89
CA GLY A 420 38.86 -9.84 8.60
C GLY A 420 38.63 -8.81 7.48
N LEU A 421 37.44 -8.23 7.41
CA LEU A 421 36.96 -7.39 6.30
C LEU A 421 37.31 -5.90 6.46
N LYS A 422 38.03 -5.52 7.52
CA LYS A 422 38.42 -4.15 7.78
C LYS A 422 39.26 -3.60 6.61
N GLN A 423 38.90 -2.40 6.16
CA GLN A 423 39.60 -1.71 5.09
C GLN A 423 41.01 -1.35 5.55
N MET A 424 41.96 -1.56 4.65
CA MET A 424 43.37 -1.31 4.90
C MET A 424 43.64 0.18 4.68
N SER A 425 43.83 0.93 5.77
CA SER A 425 44.02 2.38 5.78
C SER A 425 45.47 2.81 6.03
N ASP A 426 46.38 1.86 6.31
CA ASP A 426 47.81 2.15 6.48
C ASP A 426 48.45 2.39 5.10
N SER A 427 48.80 3.65 4.84
CA SER A 427 49.45 4.07 3.60
C SER A 427 50.80 3.40 3.37
N GLY A 428 51.54 3.05 4.43
CA GLY A 428 52.86 2.43 4.31
C GLY A 428 52.79 0.97 3.88
N GLU A 429 51.81 0.21 4.38
CA GLU A 429 51.57 -1.17 3.92
C GLU A 429 51.04 -1.18 2.48
N LEU A 430 50.12 -0.26 2.16
CA LEU A 430 49.57 -0.12 0.82
C LEU A 430 50.63 0.29 -0.22
N GLU A 431 51.55 1.20 0.13
CA GLU A 431 52.65 1.59 -0.76
C GLU A 431 53.57 0.42 -1.12
N LYS A 432 53.90 -0.44 -0.15
CA LYS A 432 54.72 -1.64 -0.39
C LYS A 432 54.05 -2.62 -1.33
N ILE A 433 52.76 -2.90 -1.12
CA ILE A 433 52.00 -3.79 -1.99
C ILE A 433 51.92 -3.22 -3.41
N ILE A 434 51.76 -1.89 -3.54
CA ILE A 434 51.78 -1.25 -4.85
C ILE A 434 53.15 -1.37 -5.51
N ASP A 435 54.25 -1.20 -4.77
CA ASP A 435 55.60 -1.40 -5.31
C ASP A 435 55.81 -2.82 -5.83
N ASP A 436 55.36 -3.83 -5.08
CA ASP A 436 55.43 -5.23 -5.48
C ASP A 436 54.58 -5.50 -6.74
N VAL A 437 53.39 -4.91 -6.82
CA VAL A 437 52.51 -5.03 -8.00
C VAL A 437 53.13 -4.36 -9.22
N LEU A 438 53.74 -3.19 -9.07
CA LEU A 438 54.42 -2.49 -10.17
C LEU A 438 55.63 -3.30 -10.66
N ALA A 439 56.43 -3.86 -9.74
CA ALA A 439 57.57 -4.71 -10.07
C ALA A 439 57.14 -5.99 -10.80
N ALA A 440 56.06 -6.63 -10.35
CA ALA A 440 55.54 -7.85 -10.96
C ALA A 440 54.84 -7.64 -12.30
N ASN A 441 54.46 -6.40 -12.64
CA ASN A 441 53.68 -6.07 -13.84
C ASN A 441 54.39 -5.03 -14.73
N ALA A 442 55.72 -5.14 -14.89
CA ALA A 442 56.54 -4.19 -15.65
C ALA A 442 56.01 -3.85 -17.06
N LYS A 443 55.46 -4.84 -17.78
CA LYS A 443 54.87 -4.63 -19.11
C LYS A 443 53.68 -3.65 -19.08
N SER A 444 52.81 -3.76 -18.08
CA SER A 444 51.66 -2.86 -17.94
C SER A 444 52.09 -1.45 -17.52
N VAL A 445 53.20 -1.32 -16.78
CA VAL A 445 53.80 -0.03 -16.44
C VAL A 445 54.33 0.69 -17.68
N GLU A 446 55.05 -0.01 -18.55
CA GLU A 446 55.55 0.53 -19.82
C GLU A 446 54.41 0.92 -20.77
N GLU A 447 53.39 0.07 -20.88
CA GLU A 447 52.21 0.35 -21.71
C GLU A 447 51.45 1.60 -21.24
N PHE A 448 51.31 1.80 -19.93
CA PHE A 448 50.70 3.00 -19.38
C PHE A 448 51.53 4.25 -19.68
N ARG A 449 52.86 4.20 -19.48
CA ARG A 449 53.77 5.31 -19.80
C ARG A 449 53.79 5.65 -21.30
N ALA A 450 53.50 4.68 -22.17
CA ALA A 450 53.30 4.88 -23.61
C ALA A 450 51.91 5.43 -23.98
N GLY A 451 51.08 5.80 -23.00
CA GLY A 451 49.78 6.45 -23.19
C GLY A 451 48.57 5.51 -23.27
N LYS A 452 48.71 4.21 -22.96
CA LYS A 452 47.56 3.28 -22.94
C LYS A 452 46.85 3.30 -21.60
N GLU A 453 45.79 4.10 -21.47
CA GLU A 453 44.99 4.20 -20.24
C GLU A 453 44.42 2.85 -19.74
N LYS A 454 44.12 1.91 -20.65
CA LYS A 454 43.62 0.57 -20.26
C LYS A 454 44.61 -0.21 -19.36
N ALA A 455 45.92 0.04 -19.48
CA ALA A 455 46.93 -0.62 -18.66
C ALA A 455 46.87 -0.15 -17.19
N PHE A 456 46.41 1.08 -16.94
CA PHE A 456 46.19 1.59 -15.60
C PHE A 456 45.09 0.83 -14.86
N ASN A 457 43.95 0.60 -15.52
CA ASN A 457 42.84 -0.18 -14.93
C ASN A 457 43.25 -1.63 -14.62
N ALA A 458 44.14 -2.22 -15.42
CA ALA A 458 44.68 -3.55 -15.13
C ALA A 458 45.57 -3.54 -13.86
N LEU A 459 46.42 -2.52 -13.69
CA LEU A 459 47.24 -2.34 -12.49
C LEU A 459 46.39 -2.11 -11.24
N VAL A 460 45.32 -1.31 -11.34
CA VAL A 460 44.33 -1.13 -10.26
C VAL A 460 43.70 -2.49 -9.90
N GLY A 461 43.30 -3.28 -10.90
CA GLY A 461 42.76 -4.63 -10.68
C GLY A 461 43.74 -5.57 -9.96
N GLN A 462 45.02 -5.54 -10.32
CA GLN A 462 46.06 -6.34 -9.66
C GLN A 462 46.34 -5.87 -8.23
N ALA A 463 46.38 -4.56 -7.98
CA ALA A 463 46.52 -4.00 -6.63
C ALA A 463 45.32 -4.35 -5.74
N MET A 464 44.10 -4.28 -6.27
CA MET A 464 42.90 -4.72 -5.54
C MET A 464 42.92 -6.23 -5.27
N LYS A 465 43.44 -7.05 -6.19
CA LYS A 465 43.59 -8.49 -5.98
C LYS A 465 44.64 -8.82 -4.92
N ALA A 466 45.80 -8.16 -4.95
CA ALA A 466 46.88 -8.34 -3.99
C ALA A 466 46.44 -7.97 -2.56
N THR A 467 45.61 -6.94 -2.44
CA THR A 467 45.03 -6.49 -1.16
C THR A 467 43.78 -7.27 -0.76
N LYS A 468 43.40 -8.33 -1.52
CA LYS A 468 42.16 -9.12 -1.34
C LYS A 468 40.90 -8.26 -1.25
N GLY A 469 40.88 -7.15 -1.99
CA GLY A 469 39.78 -6.19 -2.00
C GLY A 469 39.71 -5.25 -0.78
N LYS A 470 40.71 -5.28 0.11
CA LYS A 470 40.70 -4.49 1.36
C LYS A 470 41.21 -3.07 1.20
N ALA A 471 41.95 -2.75 0.13
CA ALA A 471 42.45 -1.39 -0.05
C ALA A 471 41.35 -0.45 -0.54
N ASN A 472 41.43 0.83 -0.15
CA ASN A 472 40.54 1.86 -0.68
C ASN A 472 40.85 2.08 -2.19
N PRO A 473 39.89 1.89 -3.11
CA PRO A 473 40.13 2.11 -4.53
C PRO A 473 40.61 3.53 -4.86
N ALA A 474 40.13 4.55 -4.14
CA ALA A 474 40.57 5.93 -4.36
C ALA A 474 42.05 6.11 -3.98
N GLN A 475 42.47 5.58 -2.82
CA GLN A 475 43.87 5.65 -2.39
C GLN A 475 44.79 4.82 -3.29
N VAL A 476 44.35 3.63 -3.75
CA VAL A 476 45.10 2.82 -4.72
C VAL A 476 45.32 3.59 -6.02
N ASN A 477 44.28 4.23 -6.55
CA ASN A 477 44.37 5.05 -7.76
C ASN A 477 45.33 6.23 -7.57
N GLU A 478 45.24 6.93 -6.44
CA GLU A 478 46.08 8.08 -6.13
C GLU A 478 47.56 7.67 -5.99
N LEU A 479 47.85 6.60 -5.24
CA LEU A 479 49.21 6.08 -5.06
C LEU A 479 49.80 5.53 -6.35
N LEU A 480 49.01 4.81 -7.16
CA LEU A 480 49.46 4.33 -8.47
C LEU A 480 49.81 5.50 -9.39
N LYS A 481 48.96 6.53 -9.48
CA LYS A 481 49.26 7.74 -10.26
C LYS A 481 50.54 8.40 -9.77
N LYS A 482 50.67 8.61 -8.46
CA LYS A 482 51.84 9.23 -7.85
C LYS A 482 53.15 8.48 -8.13
N LYS A 483 53.12 7.14 -8.15
CA LYS A 483 54.30 6.29 -8.44
C LYS A 483 54.60 6.15 -9.93
N LEU A 484 53.59 6.27 -10.79
CA LEU A 484 53.73 6.11 -12.24
C LEU A 484 54.14 7.40 -12.97
N GLY A 485 53.91 8.57 -12.34
CA GLY A 485 54.24 9.90 -12.87
C GLY A 485 53.02 10.66 -13.29
#